data_AF-A0A7K3ZRU6-F1
#
_entry.id   AF-A0A7K3ZRU6-F1
#
_cell.length_a   1.000
_cell.length_b   1.000
_cell.length_c   1.000
_cell.angle_alpha   90.00
_cell.angle_beta   90.00
_cell.angle_gamma   90.00
#
_symmetry.space_group_name_H-M   'P 1'
#
loop_
_entity.id
_entity.type
_entity.pdbx_description
1 polymer ?
#
loop_
_entity_poly.entity_id
_entity_poly.type
_entity_poly.pdbx_seq_one_letter_code
_entity_poly.pdbx_strand_id
1 'polypeptide(L)'
;MFDPYMVELASTVTNTLFLLGTASLVIIIAYLTVAFNNKKLANKNRWLPKIVIGVVFGLLSAYGTLMAVKLADGTIPNVRELGAMMAGVAGGPVGGLIAGLIGGIHRFSVGGITMIPCGVATILVGLIAGLVSMKLTGKYYLLKAAVVGIVLESFAMGLVFVFVPFETAYMAVYQVYIPMVAASTIGLVLWTYFLNKLKAPKN
;
A
#
# COMPACT_ATOMS: atom_id res chain seq x y z
N MET A 1 33.24 -10.15 17.65
CA MET A 1 31.82 -10.53 17.73
C MET A 1 31.04 -9.22 17.74
N PHE A 2 30.18 -8.98 16.75
CA PHE A 2 29.39 -7.74 16.71
C PHE A 2 28.34 -7.77 17.83
N ASP A 3 28.04 -6.61 18.41
CA ASP A 3 26.99 -6.44 19.41
C ASP A 3 25.63 -6.87 18.81
N PRO A 4 24.90 -7.80 19.43
CA PRO A 4 23.57 -8.23 18.99
C PRO A 4 22.61 -7.06 18.72
N TYR A 5 22.66 -5.99 19.52
CA TYR A 5 21.84 -4.79 19.33
C TYR A 5 22.22 -4.04 18.05
N MET A 6 23.50 -4.00 17.70
CA MET A 6 23.97 -3.34 16.48
C MET A 6 23.56 -4.12 15.22
N VAL A 7 23.50 -5.46 15.31
CA VAL A 7 23.01 -6.32 14.22
C VAL A 7 21.51 -6.15 14.03
N GLU A 8 20.73 -6.12 15.11
CA GLU A 8 19.28 -5.90 15.05
C GLU A 8 18.94 -4.51 14.50
N LEU A 9 19.62 -3.46 14.99
CA LEU A 9 19.46 -2.10 14.49
C LEU A 9 19.80 -2.00 13.00
N ALA A 10 20.93 -2.58 12.57
CA ALA A 10 21.33 -2.58 11.17
C ALA A 10 20.27 -3.27 10.29
N SER A 11 19.75 -4.43 10.71
CA SER A 11 18.72 -5.15 9.97
C SER A 11 17.41 -4.36 9.86
N THR A 12 16.99 -3.69 10.94
CA THR A 12 15.80 -2.85 10.98
C THR A 12 15.94 -1.64 10.05
N VAL A 13 17.10 -0.98 10.09
CA VAL A 13 17.41 0.16 9.21
C VAL A 13 17.42 -0.29 7.75
N THR A 14 18.10 -1.39 7.42
CA THR A 14 18.14 -1.93 6.05
C THR A 14 16.74 -2.26 5.54
N ASN A 15 15.93 -2.98 6.32
CA ASN A 15 14.56 -3.33 5.94
C ASN A 15 13.70 -2.09 5.72
N THR A 16 13.83 -1.09 6.58
CA THR A 16 13.11 0.19 6.43
C THR A 16 13.52 0.91 5.14
N LEU A 17 14.82 0.92 4.80
CA LEU A 17 15.31 1.50 3.55
C LEU A 17 14.77 0.77 2.31
N PHE A 18 14.66 -0.56 2.35
CA PHE A 18 14.03 -1.34 1.27
C PHE A 18 12.53 -1.01 1.13
N LEU A 19 11.80 -0.88 2.24
CA LEU A 19 10.40 -0.48 2.21
C LEU A 19 10.22 0.93 1.61
N LEU A 20 11.07 1.88 2.01
CA LEU A 20 11.04 3.23 1.46
C LEU A 20 11.42 3.26 -0.03
N GLY A 21 12.44 2.50 -0.44
CA GLY A 21 12.86 2.41 -1.84
C GLY A 21 11.77 1.83 -2.74
N THR A 22 11.13 0.74 -2.29
CA THR A 22 10.02 0.12 -3.01
C THR A 22 8.79 1.02 -3.07
N ALA A 23 8.40 1.67 -1.97
CA ALA A 23 7.33 2.67 -1.96
C ALA A 23 7.61 3.82 -2.93
N SER A 24 8.84 4.33 -2.94
CA SER A 24 9.26 5.43 -3.84
C SER A 24 9.12 5.04 -5.31
N LEU A 25 9.62 3.86 -5.70
CA LEU A 25 9.49 3.37 -7.07
C LEU A 25 8.04 3.19 -7.49
N VAL A 26 7.22 2.63 -6.60
CA VAL A 26 5.78 2.45 -6.84
C VAL A 26 5.13 3.82 -7.08
N ILE A 27 5.43 4.84 -6.28
CA ILE A 27 4.89 6.20 -6.44
C ILE A 27 5.35 6.85 -7.73
N ILE A 28 6.63 6.67 -8.12
CA ILE A 28 7.18 7.23 -9.36
C ILE A 28 6.47 6.60 -10.57
N ILE A 29 6.38 5.27 -10.63
CA ILE A 29 5.72 4.57 -11.75
C ILE A 29 4.23 4.96 -11.82
N ALA A 30 3.58 5.04 -10.66
CA ALA A 30 2.21 5.50 -10.54
C ALA A 30 2.03 6.93 -11.10
N TYR A 31 2.91 7.86 -10.72
CA TYR A 31 2.88 9.24 -11.19
C TYR A 31 3.08 9.31 -12.69
N LEU A 32 4.07 8.62 -13.25
CA LEU A 32 4.33 8.60 -14.68
C LEU A 32 3.12 8.05 -15.45
N THR A 33 2.53 6.95 -14.98
CA THR A 33 1.35 6.34 -15.64
C THR A 33 0.18 7.31 -15.75
N VAL A 34 -0.09 8.09 -14.69
CA VAL A 34 -1.18 9.07 -14.70
C VAL A 34 -0.78 10.34 -15.46
N ALA A 35 0.45 10.82 -15.33
CA ALA A 35 0.95 12.03 -15.97
C ALA A 35 1.03 11.89 -17.50
N PHE A 36 1.46 10.73 -18.03
CA PHE A 36 1.52 10.48 -19.47
C PHE A 36 0.15 10.29 -20.12
N ASN A 37 -0.86 9.87 -19.35
CA ASN A 37 -2.21 9.61 -19.88
C ASN A 37 -3.12 10.86 -19.89
N ASN A 38 -2.59 12.04 -19.53
CA ASN A 38 -3.34 13.25 -19.20
C ASN A 38 -3.99 13.98 -20.40
N LYS A 39 -4.06 13.37 -21.59
CA LYS A 39 -4.75 13.91 -22.77
C LYS A 39 -5.59 12.92 -23.59
N LYS A 40 -5.61 11.62 -23.24
CA LYS A 40 -6.34 10.59 -24.04
C LYS A 40 -7.37 9.78 -23.26
N LEU A 41 -7.50 10.02 -21.96
CA LEU A 41 -8.47 9.32 -21.12
C LEU A 41 -9.81 10.04 -20.97
N ALA A 42 -10.15 10.92 -21.93
CA ALA A 42 -11.52 11.37 -22.17
C ALA A 42 -12.23 10.33 -23.04
N ASN A 43 -12.27 9.07 -22.59
CA ASN A 43 -12.98 8.01 -23.30
C ASN A 43 -14.45 7.99 -22.86
N LYS A 44 -15.37 7.74 -23.80
CA LYS A 44 -16.82 7.65 -23.58
C LYS A 44 -17.21 6.61 -22.51
N ASN A 45 -16.31 5.68 -22.21
CA ASN A 45 -16.48 4.64 -21.20
C ASN A 45 -15.80 4.98 -19.86
N ARG A 46 -16.61 5.38 -18.87
CA ARG A 46 -16.19 5.81 -17.53
C ARG A 46 -15.53 4.72 -16.65
N TRP A 47 -15.56 3.45 -17.09
CA TRP A 47 -15.09 2.31 -16.28
C TRP A 47 -13.69 1.83 -16.68
N LEU A 48 -13.35 1.88 -17.96
CA LEU A 48 -12.04 1.43 -18.47
C LEU A 48 -10.84 2.11 -17.77
N PRO A 49 -10.84 3.43 -17.51
CA PRO A 49 -9.79 4.10 -16.74
C PRO A 49 -9.56 3.49 -15.35
N LYS A 50 -10.66 3.13 -14.66
CA LYS A 50 -10.62 2.59 -13.30
C LYS A 50 -10.04 1.18 -13.29
N ILE A 51 -10.36 0.39 -14.32
CA ILE A 51 -9.82 -0.96 -14.50
C ILE A 51 -8.32 -0.90 -14.76
N VAL A 52 -7.87 -0.03 -15.69
CA VAL A 52 -6.44 0.12 -16.00
C VAL A 52 -5.66 0.57 -14.76
N ILE A 53 -6.17 1.54 -14.01
CA ILE A 53 -5.59 1.95 -12.71
C ILE A 53 -5.52 0.73 -11.78
N GLY A 54 -6.62 0.01 -11.59
CA GLY A 54 -6.64 -1.17 -10.72
C GLY A 54 -5.61 -2.24 -11.10
N VAL A 55 -5.46 -2.53 -12.40
CA VAL A 55 -4.48 -3.52 -12.88
C VAL A 55 -3.06 -3.05 -12.64
N VAL A 56 -2.71 -1.83 -13.05
CA VAL A 56 -1.35 -1.30 -12.91
C VAL A 56 -0.93 -1.24 -11.44
N PHE A 57 -1.79 -0.69 -10.58
CA PHE A 57 -1.50 -0.60 -9.16
C PHE A 57 -1.59 -1.96 -8.45
N GLY A 58 -2.37 -2.90 -8.96
CA GLY A 58 -2.37 -4.29 -8.49
C GLY A 58 -1.04 -4.99 -8.75
N LEU A 59 -0.45 -4.79 -9.93
CA LEU A 59 0.89 -5.30 -10.24
C LEU A 59 1.95 -4.64 -9.36
N LEU A 60 1.86 -3.32 -9.12
CA LEU A 60 2.73 -2.62 -8.18
C LEU A 60 2.55 -3.10 -6.73
N SER A 61 1.32 -3.44 -6.34
CA SER A 61 1.01 -4.04 -5.04
C SER A 61 1.71 -5.41 -4.90
N ALA A 62 1.59 -6.28 -5.91
CA ALA A 62 2.32 -7.55 -5.94
C ALA A 62 3.85 -7.35 -5.88
N TYR A 63 4.37 -6.40 -6.66
CA TYR A 63 5.79 -6.01 -6.64
C TYR A 63 6.27 -5.58 -5.25
N GLY A 64 5.46 -4.83 -4.50
CA GLY A 64 5.77 -4.46 -3.12
C GLY A 64 5.93 -5.65 -2.17
N THR A 65 5.34 -6.81 -2.49
CA THR A 65 5.59 -8.07 -1.76
C THR A 65 6.81 -8.82 -2.30
N LEU A 66 7.08 -8.76 -3.61
CA LEU A 66 8.24 -9.44 -4.22
C LEU A 66 9.57 -8.85 -3.75
N MET A 67 9.61 -7.54 -3.50
CA MET A 67 10.81 -6.84 -3.03
C MET A 67 10.96 -6.85 -1.50
N ALA A 68 10.06 -7.53 -0.79
CA ALA A 68 10.12 -7.64 0.65
C ALA A 68 11.28 -8.55 1.10
N VAL A 69 11.98 -8.13 2.15
CA VAL A 69 13.01 -8.96 2.80
C VAL A 69 12.32 -9.81 3.86
N LYS A 70 12.50 -11.14 3.79
CA LYS A 70 11.96 -12.07 4.78
C LYS A 70 12.84 -12.05 6.04
N LEU A 71 12.21 -11.84 7.19
CA LEU A 71 12.88 -11.87 8.50
C LEU A 71 13.10 -13.30 8.99
N ALA A 72 13.95 -13.43 10.02
CA ALA A 72 14.31 -14.71 10.62
C ALA A 72 13.12 -15.44 11.26
N ASP A 73 12.12 -14.70 11.76
CA ASP A 73 10.86 -15.21 12.31
C ASP A 73 9.86 -15.64 11.21
N GLY A 74 10.23 -15.46 9.93
CA GLY A 74 9.38 -15.76 8.78
C GLY A 74 8.44 -14.63 8.37
N THR A 75 8.48 -13.48 9.05
CA THR A 75 7.69 -12.29 8.73
C THR A 75 8.19 -11.64 7.44
N ILE A 76 7.26 -11.12 6.64
CA ILE A 76 7.55 -10.52 5.33
C ILE A 76 6.99 -9.09 5.30
N PRO A 77 7.72 -8.10 5.86
CA PRO A 77 7.33 -6.69 5.82
C PRO A 77 7.32 -6.19 4.39
N ASN A 78 6.28 -5.46 4.03
CA ASN A 78 6.07 -5.04 2.65
C ASN A 78 5.26 -3.74 2.62
N VAL A 79 5.23 -3.07 1.47
CA VAL A 79 4.38 -1.90 1.23
C VAL A 79 3.25 -2.24 0.25
N ARG A 80 2.78 -3.50 0.25
CA ARG A 80 1.77 -4.00 -0.71
C ARG A 80 0.49 -3.17 -0.68
N GLU A 81 0.04 -2.85 0.53
CA GLU A 81 -1.23 -2.16 0.75
C GLU A 81 -1.23 -0.76 0.14
N LEU A 82 -0.07 -0.09 0.10
CA LEU A 82 0.09 1.20 -0.56
C LEU A 82 -0.38 1.15 -2.02
N GLY A 83 -0.03 0.10 -2.77
CA GLY A 83 -0.51 -0.12 -4.14
C GLY A 83 -2.04 -0.12 -4.24
N ALA A 84 -2.69 -0.92 -3.40
CA ALA A 84 -4.15 -1.02 -3.35
C ALA A 84 -4.82 0.30 -2.91
N MET A 85 -4.25 0.98 -1.90
CA MET A 85 -4.75 2.28 -1.42
C MET A 85 -4.67 3.34 -2.52
N MET A 86 -3.54 3.45 -3.22
CA MET A 86 -3.38 4.42 -4.31
C MET A 86 -4.36 4.17 -5.47
N ALA A 87 -4.59 2.89 -5.79
CA ALA A 87 -5.61 2.50 -6.77
C ALA A 87 -7.02 2.90 -6.34
N GLY A 88 -7.34 2.73 -5.05
CA GLY A 88 -8.60 3.18 -4.47
C GLY A 88 -8.77 4.70 -4.57
N VAL A 89 -7.73 5.47 -4.19
CA VAL A 89 -7.76 6.93 -4.24
C VAL A 89 -7.88 7.47 -5.67
N ALA A 90 -7.24 6.82 -6.66
CA ALA A 90 -7.24 7.27 -8.05
C ALA A 90 -8.43 6.72 -8.88
N GLY A 91 -8.75 5.44 -8.70
CA GLY A 91 -9.74 4.68 -9.49
C GLY A 91 -11.06 4.43 -8.77
N GLY A 92 -11.23 4.91 -7.54
CA GLY A 92 -12.40 4.65 -6.70
C GLY A 92 -12.51 3.18 -6.28
N PRO A 93 -13.69 2.73 -5.80
CA PRO A 93 -13.89 1.37 -5.28
C PRO A 93 -13.52 0.26 -6.27
N VAL A 94 -13.79 0.49 -7.57
CA VAL A 94 -13.49 -0.49 -8.63
C VAL A 94 -11.98 -0.66 -8.82
N GLY A 95 -11.24 0.44 -8.95
CA GLY A 95 -9.79 0.38 -9.10
C GLY A 95 -9.12 -0.20 -7.86
N GLY A 96 -9.57 0.23 -6.67
CA GLY A 96 -9.12 -0.29 -5.39
C GLY A 96 -9.35 -1.79 -5.22
N LEU A 97 -10.56 -2.28 -5.55
CA LEU A 97 -10.88 -3.70 -5.46
C LEU A 97 -10.04 -4.54 -6.43
N ILE A 98 -9.86 -4.11 -7.67
CA ILE A 98 -9.03 -4.84 -8.66
C ILE A 98 -7.58 -4.92 -8.18
N ALA A 99 -7.01 -3.79 -7.73
CA ALA A 99 -5.64 -3.77 -7.22
C ALA A 99 -5.50 -4.64 -5.96
N GLY A 100 -6.47 -4.55 -5.06
CA GLY A 100 -6.55 -5.35 -3.85
C GLY A 100 -6.63 -6.85 -4.14
N LEU A 101 -7.41 -7.26 -5.14
CA LEU A 101 -7.49 -8.65 -5.59
C LEU A 101 -6.16 -9.14 -6.16
N ILE A 102 -5.53 -8.39 -7.06
CA ILE A 102 -4.25 -8.80 -7.65
C ILE A 102 -3.16 -8.90 -6.57
N GLY A 103 -3.02 -7.88 -5.73
CA GLY A 103 -2.05 -7.88 -4.63
C GLY A 103 -2.33 -8.94 -3.58
N GLY A 104 -3.59 -9.11 -3.18
CA GLY A 104 -4.03 -10.08 -2.18
C GLY A 104 -3.90 -11.53 -2.64
N ILE A 105 -4.32 -11.83 -3.87
CA ILE A 105 -4.14 -13.16 -4.48
C ILE A 105 -2.66 -13.49 -4.62
N HIS A 106 -1.86 -12.54 -5.10
CA HIS A 106 -0.41 -12.72 -5.12
C HIS A 106 0.13 -12.99 -3.71
N ARG A 107 -0.33 -12.26 -2.69
CA ARG A 107 0.10 -12.50 -1.30
C ARG A 107 -0.27 -13.89 -0.79
N PHE A 108 -1.42 -14.44 -1.17
CA PHE A 108 -1.75 -15.83 -0.83
C PHE A 108 -0.73 -16.82 -1.45
N SER A 109 -0.28 -16.58 -2.69
CA SER A 109 0.67 -17.46 -3.37
C SER A 109 2.08 -17.49 -2.73
N VAL A 110 2.47 -16.43 -1.99
CA VAL A 110 3.78 -16.36 -1.31
C VAL A 110 3.86 -17.23 -0.05
N GLY A 111 2.72 -17.58 0.57
CA GLY A 111 2.68 -18.39 1.79
C GLY A 111 3.22 -17.70 3.05
N GLY A 112 3.48 -18.46 4.12
CA GLY A 112 3.96 -17.94 5.41
C GLY A 112 2.84 -17.49 6.36
N ILE A 113 3.22 -17.21 7.61
CA ILE A 113 2.28 -17.04 8.74
C ILE A 113 1.24 -15.94 8.53
N THR A 114 1.59 -14.87 7.80
CA THR A 114 0.69 -13.75 7.54
C THR A 114 -0.07 -13.87 6.21
N MET A 115 -0.01 -15.00 5.50
CA MET A 115 -0.60 -15.10 4.15
C MET A 115 -2.11 -14.80 4.13
N ILE A 116 -2.86 -15.35 5.08
CA ILE A 116 -4.31 -15.16 5.19
C ILE A 116 -4.64 -13.72 5.59
N PRO A 117 -4.18 -13.21 6.76
CA PRO A 117 -4.55 -11.88 7.21
C PRO A 117 -4.10 -10.79 6.23
N CYS A 118 -2.86 -10.86 5.74
CA CYS A 118 -2.34 -9.86 4.79
C CYS A 118 -3.03 -9.91 3.42
N GLY A 119 -3.37 -11.10 2.92
CA GLY A 119 -4.06 -11.25 1.64
C GLY A 119 -5.49 -10.67 1.71
N VAL A 120 -6.24 -11.00 2.76
CA VAL A 120 -7.58 -10.45 3.01
C VAL A 120 -7.53 -8.95 3.26
N ALA A 121 -6.61 -8.48 4.11
CA ALA A 121 -6.43 -7.07 4.42
C ALA A 121 -6.23 -6.24 3.16
N THR A 122 -5.39 -6.71 2.23
CA THR A 122 -5.08 -5.98 0.99
C THR A 122 -6.31 -5.75 0.11
N ILE A 123 -7.20 -6.76 0.02
CA ILE A 123 -8.45 -6.67 -0.74
C ILE A 123 -9.37 -5.63 -0.08
N LEU A 124 -9.56 -5.73 1.23
CA LEU A 124 -10.42 -4.84 2.01
C LEU A 124 -9.90 -3.40 1.99
N VAL A 125 -8.60 -3.21 2.20
CA VAL A 125 -7.93 -1.91 2.20
C VAL A 125 -8.06 -1.21 0.86
N GLY A 126 -7.88 -1.93 -0.25
CA GLY A 126 -8.13 -1.40 -1.59
C GLY A 126 -9.57 -0.92 -1.78
N LEU A 127 -10.54 -1.75 -1.38
CA LEU A 127 -11.97 -1.41 -1.48
C LEU A 127 -12.34 -0.20 -0.59
N ILE A 128 -11.93 -0.22 0.69
CA ILE A 128 -12.24 0.83 1.67
C ILE A 128 -11.57 2.14 1.25
N ALA A 129 -10.29 2.12 0.84
CA ALA A 129 -9.60 3.28 0.30
C ALA A 129 -10.37 3.89 -0.88
N GLY A 130 -10.89 3.04 -1.76
CA GLY A 130 -11.75 3.45 -2.87
C GLY A 130 -13.05 4.12 -2.43
N LEU A 131 -13.71 3.61 -1.40
CA LEU A 131 -14.94 4.20 -0.86
C LEU A 131 -14.69 5.55 -0.17
N VAL A 132 -13.60 5.66 0.61
CA VAL A 132 -13.27 6.90 1.32
C VAL A 132 -12.59 7.95 0.43
N SER A 133 -12.12 7.58 -0.76
CA SER A 133 -11.46 8.48 -1.71
C SER A 133 -12.27 9.75 -2.03
N MET A 134 -13.60 9.63 -2.08
CA MET A 134 -14.51 10.75 -2.34
C MET A 134 -14.49 11.82 -1.24
N LYS A 135 -14.03 11.47 -0.03
CA LYS A 135 -13.93 12.37 1.13
C LYS A 135 -12.55 13.05 1.25
N LEU A 136 -11.57 12.64 0.44
CA LEU A 136 -10.20 13.19 0.39
C LEU A 136 -10.14 14.49 -0.42
N THR A 137 -10.95 15.46 -0.01
CA THR A 137 -11.08 16.78 -0.67
C THR A 137 -11.07 17.91 0.36
N GLY A 138 -10.94 19.15 -0.12
CA GLY A 138 -10.94 20.37 0.70
C GLY A 138 -9.57 20.73 1.30
N LYS A 139 -9.54 21.75 2.17
CA LYS A 139 -8.31 22.34 2.74
C LYS A 139 -7.39 21.32 3.42
N TYR A 140 -7.96 20.32 4.09
CA TYR A 140 -7.22 19.34 4.91
C TYR A 140 -7.08 17.96 4.24
N TYR A 141 -7.17 17.88 2.91
CA TYR A 141 -7.18 16.59 2.20
C TYR A 141 -5.92 15.73 2.46
N LEU A 142 -4.75 16.34 2.65
CA LEU A 142 -3.50 15.61 2.99
C LEU A 142 -3.54 15.02 4.40
N LEU A 143 -4.07 15.76 5.38
CA LEU A 143 -4.24 15.25 6.73
C LEU A 143 -5.26 14.09 6.74
N LYS A 144 -6.37 14.22 5.99
CA LYS A 144 -7.33 13.12 5.82
C LYS A 144 -6.67 11.90 5.18
N ALA A 145 -5.80 12.08 4.18
CA ALA A 145 -5.07 10.98 3.57
C ALA A 145 -4.11 10.31 4.57
N ALA A 146 -3.43 11.08 5.42
CA ALA A 146 -2.59 10.54 6.48
C ALA A 146 -3.39 9.71 7.48
N VAL A 147 -4.54 10.22 7.94
CA VAL A 147 -5.44 9.49 8.85
C VAL A 147 -5.94 8.20 8.21
N VAL A 148 -6.34 8.24 6.93
CA VAL A 148 -6.76 7.04 6.19
C VAL A 148 -5.64 6.02 6.10
N GLY A 149 -4.41 6.43 5.77
CA GLY A 149 -3.26 5.54 5.69
C GLY A 149 -2.98 4.84 7.01
N ILE A 150 -2.94 5.59 8.12
CA ILE A 150 -2.74 5.03 9.46
C ILE A 150 -3.84 4.04 9.80
N VAL A 151 -5.11 4.43 9.64
CA VAL A 151 -6.25 3.58 10.02
C VAL A 151 -6.29 2.30 9.20
N LEU A 152 -6.02 2.35 7.90
CA LEU A 152 -6.07 1.17 7.04
C LEU A 152 -4.91 0.20 7.32
N GLU A 153 -3.69 0.71 7.51
CA GLU A 153 -2.55 -0.13 7.89
C GLU A 153 -2.73 -0.72 9.30
N SER A 154 -3.21 0.07 10.26
CA SER A 154 -3.53 -0.44 11.60
C SER A 154 -4.63 -1.51 11.55
N PHE A 155 -5.63 -1.35 10.67
CA PHE A 155 -6.65 -2.36 10.44
C PHE A 155 -6.05 -3.66 9.88
N ALA A 156 -5.15 -3.57 8.90
CA ALA A 156 -4.45 -4.73 8.35
C ALA A 156 -3.62 -5.47 9.40
N MET A 157 -2.92 -4.72 10.26
CA MET A 157 -2.15 -5.28 11.37
C MET A 157 -3.06 -5.93 12.42
N GLY A 158 -4.21 -5.33 12.70
CA GLY A 158 -5.24 -5.91 13.56
C GLY A 158 -5.76 -7.25 13.04
N LEU A 159 -5.93 -7.40 11.72
CA LEU A 159 -6.33 -8.69 11.13
C LEU A 159 -5.30 -9.80 11.38
N VAL A 160 -4.01 -9.48 11.54
CA VAL A 160 -3.01 -10.49 11.90
C VAL A 160 -3.37 -11.14 13.25
N PHE A 161 -3.76 -10.36 14.25
CA PHE A 161 -4.19 -10.88 15.56
C PHE A 161 -5.51 -11.68 15.53
N VAL A 162 -6.33 -11.51 14.49
CA VAL A 162 -7.58 -12.28 14.32
C VAL A 162 -7.30 -13.66 13.74
N PHE A 163 -6.36 -13.77 12.80
CA PHE A 163 -6.11 -15.01 12.05
C PHE A 163 -4.92 -15.83 12.58
N VAL A 164 -4.09 -15.26 13.44
CA VAL A 164 -2.85 -15.88 13.92
C VAL A 164 -2.85 -15.90 15.46
N PRO A 165 -2.37 -16.98 16.11
CA PRO A 165 -2.24 -17.03 17.56
C PRO A 165 -1.49 -15.81 18.11
N PHE A 166 -1.93 -15.31 19.27
CA PHE A 166 -1.51 -14.01 19.80
C PHE A 166 0.02 -13.85 19.87
N GLU A 167 0.74 -14.84 20.40
CA GLU A 167 2.20 -14.77 20.52
C GLU A 167 2.90 -14.65 19.17
N THR A 168 2.48 -15.45 18.18
CA THR A 168 3.03 -15.40 16.82
C THR A 168 2.64 -14.10 16.10
N ALA A 169 1.42 -13.61 16.31
CA ALA A 169 0.96 -12.33 15.76
C ALA A 169 1.75 -11.15 16.35
N TYR A 170 1.96 -11.15 17.66
CA TYR A 170 2.71 -10.11 18.36
C TYR A 170 4.14 -10.02 17.83
N MET A 171 4.84 -11.15 17.73
CA MET A 171 6.21 -11.20 17.20
C MET A 171 6.27 -10.67 15.76
N ALA A 172 5.32 -11.09 14.91
CA ALA A 172 5.27 -10.67 13.52
C ALA A 172 4.95 -9.17 13.35
N VAL A 173 4.09 -8.60 14.20
CA VAL A 173 3.65 -7.20 14.07
C VAL A 173 4.62 -6.24 14.75
N TYR A 174 5.19 -6.60 15.91
CA TYR A 174 5.98 -5.70 16.75
C TYR A 174 7.12 -5.00 15.99
N GLN A 175 7.89 -5.75 15.21
CA GLN A 175 9.06 -5.21 14.50
C GLN A 175 8.69 -4.43 13.22
N VAL A 176 7.52 -4.71 12.63
CA VAL A 176 7.17 -4.20 11.29
C VAL A 176 6.10 -3.12 11.31
N TYR A 177 5.34 -3.00 12.41
CA TYR A 177 4.19 -2.11 12.53
C TYR A 177 4.55 -0.65 12.21
N ILE A 178 5.48 -0.08 12.98
CA ILE A 178 5.88 1.32 12.83
C ILE A 178 6.43 1.62 11.43
N PRO A 179 7.43 0.87 10.90
CA PRO A 179 7.98 1.18 9.59
C PRO A 179 6.97 1.00 8.46
N MET A 180 6.10 -0.03 8.51
CA MET A 180 5.09 -0.24 7.47
C MET A 180 4.01 0.84 7.48
N VAL A 181 3.43 1.14 8.66
CA VAL A 181 2.42 2.19 8.81
C VAL A 181 2.99 3.53 8.34
N ALA A 182 4.21 3.87 8.75
CA ALA A 182 4.85 5.12 8.34
C ALA A 182 5.08 5.18 6.82
N ALA A 183 5.71 4.15 6.24
CA ALA A 183 6.04 4.12 4.81
C ALA A 183 4.78 4.20 3.93
N SER A 184 3.76 3.41 4.24
CA SER A 184 2.49 3.42 3.50
C SER A 184 1.71 4.72 3.68
N THR A 185 1.68 5.28 4.90
CA THR A 185 1.00 6.55 5.16
C THR A 185 1.65 7.70 4.40
N ILE A 186 2.98 7.82 4.48
CA ILE A 186 3.73 8.85 3.75
C ILE A 186 3.50 8.68 2.25
N GLY A 187 3.57 7.44 1.75
CA GLY A 187 3.33 7.16 0.34
C GLY A 187 1.93 7.56 -0.12
N LEU A 188 0.90 7.29 0.68
CA LEU A 188 -0.48 7.67 0.36
C LEU A 188 -0.67 9.19 0.36
N VAL A 189 -0.06 9.91 1.30
CA VAL A 189 -0.10 11.38 1.37
C VAL A 189 0.55 11.98 0.12
N LEU A 190 1.74 11.51 -0.24
CA LEU A 190 2.43 11.96 -1.45
C LEU A 190 1.63 11.65 -2.72
N TRP A 191 1.07 10.45 -2.82
CA TRP A 191 0.20 10.09 -3.94
C TRP A 191 -1.00 11.02 -4.06
N THR A 192 -1.68 11.28 -2.94
CA THR A 192 -2.86 12.16 -2.92
C THR A 192 -2.49 13.59 -3.32
N TYR A 193 -1.32 14.08 -2.88
CA TYR A 193 -0.78 15.38 -3.31
C TYR A 193 -0.58 15.44 -4.83
N PHE A 194 0.13 14.47 -5.41
CA PHE A 194 0.39 14.43 -6.86
C PHE A 194 -0.90 14.29 -7.67
N LEU A 195 -1.80 13.40 -7.24
CA LEU A 195 -3.08 13.20 -7.91
C LEU A 195 -3.92 14.47 -7.93
N ASN A 196 -3.94 15.23 -6.83
CA ASN A 196 -4.63 16.52 -6.77
C ASN A 196 -4.00 17.57 -7.70
N LYS A 197 -2.66 17.62 -7.77
CA LYS A 197 -1.93 18.49 -8.71
C LYS A 197 -2.21 18.15 -10.18
N LEU A 198 -2.34 16.86 -10.51
CA LEU A 198 -2.64 16.40 -11.87
C LEU A 198 -4.08 16.74 -12.31
N LYS A 199 -5.01 16.81 -11.35
CA LYS A 199 -6.42 17.19 -11.57
C LYS A 199 -6.66 18.70 -11.60
N ALA A 200 -5.76 19.50 -11.04
CA ALA A 200 -5.88 20.95 -11.05
C ALA A 200 -5.79 21.48 -12.49
N PRO A 201 -6.63 22.45 -12.89
CA PRO A 201 -6.52 23.08 -14.20
C PRO A 201 -5.11 23.69 -14.35
N LYS A 202 -4.49 23.46 -15.51
CA LYS A 202 -3.25 24.16 -15.88
C LYS A 202 -3.65 25.59 -16.22
N ASN A 203 -3.28 26.53 -15.35
CA ASN A 203 -3.32 27.96 -15.66
C ASN A 203 -2.31 28.29 -16.76
#